data_AF-A0A4D7CT11-F1
#
_entry.id   AF-A0A4D7CT11-F1
#
_cell.length_a   1.000
_cell.length_b   1.000
_cell.length_c   1.000
_cell.angle_alpha   90.00
_cell.angle_beta   90.00
_cell.angle_gamma   90.00
#
_symmetry.space_group_name_H-M   'P 1'
#
loop_
_entity.id
_entity.type
_entity.pdbx_description
1 polymer ?
#
loop_
_entity_poly.entity_id
_entity_poly.type
_entity_poly.pdbx_seq_one_letter_code
_entity_poly.pdbx_strand_id
1 'polypeptide(L)'
;MLSYTKESFEIIQLTDIHLGQMPFNDEDLLTLEKIDQLLASTAADLLCITGDLMWTHGVKNPEKTYHALINILNKYDIPVVVTYGNHDSEESVTRTDLREIEKNINHLVEKKHAFIDSYNKESYAVEIYHHDQLSNVLYIFDSGDYPTNSLDGYD
;
A
#
# COMPACT_ATOMS: atom_id res chain seq x y z
N MET A 1 -8.14 16.47 -0.66
CA MET A 1 -7.16 17.09 0.26
C MET A 1 -7.30 16.37 1.58
N LEU A 2 -6.21 15.80 2.10
CA LEU A 2 -6.22 15.10 3.37
C LEU A 2 -6.11 16.14 4.50
N SER A 3 -7.16 16.30 5.30
CA SER A 3 -7.23 17.32 6.33
C SER A 3 -7.88 16.82 7.60
N TYR A 4 -7.54 17.45 8.73
CA TYR A 4 -8.10 17.14 10.04
C TYR A 4 -8.31 18.42 10.87
N THR A 5 -9.19 18.32 11.87
CA THR A 5 -9.55 19.42 12.79
C THR A 5 -9.42 19.03 14.27
N LYS A 6 -9.18 17.75 14.56
CA LYS A 6 -8.94 17.24 15.92
C LYS A 6 -7.51 17.56 16.39
N GLU A 7 -7.23 17.37 17.68
CA GLU A 7 -5.95 17.72 18.30
C GLU A 7 -4.76 16.88 17.79
N SER A 8 -5.01 15.63 17.38
CA SER A 8 -4.00 14.70 16.87
C SER A 8 -4.39 14.18 15.50
N PHE A 9 -3.41 13.67 14.73
CA PHE A 9 -3.65 12.93 13.49
C PHE A 9 -3.13 11.51 13.68
N GLU A 10 -3.98 10.52 13.50
CA GLU A 10 -3.73 9.11 13.81
C GLU A 10 -3.54 8.31 12.53
N ILE A 11 -2.38 7.64 12.43
CA ILE A 11 -1.98 6.85 11.26
C ILE A 11 -1.85 5.39 11.69
N ILE A 12 -2.49 4.49 10.96
CA ILE A 12 -2.17 3.06 11.00
C ILE A 12 -1.17 2.79 9.88
N GLN A 13 -0.08 2.10 10.18
CA GLN A 13 0.85 1.61 9.17
C GLN A 13 0.89 0.09 9.18
N LEU A 14 0.68 -0.51 8.01
CA LEU A 14 0.85 -1.94 7.75
C LEU A 14 1.97 -2.13 6.71
N THR A 15 2.76 -3.17 6.88
CA THR A 15 3.93 -3.51 6.04
C THR A 15 4.06 -5.03 6.02
N ASP A 16 4.69 -5.58 4.99
CA ASP A 16 5.06 -7.00 4.94
C ASP A 16 3.87 -7.96 5.14
N ILE A 17 2.71 -7.61 4.56
CA ILE A 17 1.48 -8.41 4.68
C ILE A 17 1.65 -9.77 3.97
N HIS A 18 2.41 -9.81 2.87
CA HIS A 18 2.79 -11.01 2.14
C HIS A 18 1.63 -11.97 1.81
N LEU A 19 0.48 -11.43 1.37
CA LEU A 19 -0.65 -12.27 0.99
C LEU A 19 -0.27 -13.19 -0.18
N GLY A 20 -0.56 -14.49 -0.02
CA GLY A 20 -0.20 -15.51 -0.98
C GLY A 20 -1.16 -15.62 -2.17
N GLN A 21 -1.12 -16.79 -2.83
CA GLN A 21 -1.98 -17.10 -3.96
C GLN A 21 -3.42 -17.43 -3.54
N MET A 22 -4.41 -17.01 -4.34
CA MET A 22 -5.78 -17.50 -4.20
C MET A 22 -6.00 -18.93 -4.78
N PRO A 23 -6.79 -19.81 -4.12
CA PRO A 23 -7.47 -19.60 -2.85
C PRO A 23 -6.48 -19.51 -1.69
N PHE A 24 -6.72 -18.54 -0.80
CA PHE A 24 -5.89 -18.24 0.36
C PHE A 24 -5.76 -19.42 1.32
N ASN A 25 -4.59 -19.54 1.94
CA ASN A 25 -4.38 -20.49 3.03
C ASN A 25 -4.98 -19.93 4.34
N ASP A 26 -4.91 -20.73 5.42
CA ASP A 26 -5.47 -20.34 6.72
C ASP A 26 -4.78 -19.10 7.33
N GLU A 27 -3.48 -18.90 7.06
CA GLU A 27 -2.70 -17.76 7.57
C GLU A 27 -3.06 -16.46 6.83
N ASP A 28 -3.20 -16.51 5.51
CA ASP A 28 -3.69 -15.41 4.68
C ASP A 28 -5.09 -14.97 5.15
N LEU A 29 -6.00 -15.92 5.34
CA LEU A 29 -7.37 -15.66 5.81
C LEU A 29 -7.38 -15.02 7.20
N LEU A 30 -6.55 -15.52 8.11
CA LEU A 30 -6.40 -14.95 9.46
C LEU A 30 -5.82 -13.53 9.43
N THR A 31 -4.86 -13.27 8.53
CA THR A 31 -4.29 -11.93 8.32
C THR A 31 -5.36 -10.96 7.84
N LEU A 32 -6.14 -11.35 6.83
CA LEU A 32 -7.26 -10.54 6.31
C LEU A 32 -8.32 -10.28 7.38
N GLU A 33 -8.66 -11.28 8.20
CA GLU A 33 -9.59 -11.11 9.33
C GLU A 33 -9.06 -10.11 10.36
N LYS A 34 -7.77 -10.18 10.70
CA LYS A 34 -7.15 -9.24 11.67
C LYS A 34 -7.11 -7.82 11.14
N ILE A 35 -6.82 -7.63 9.85
CA ILE A 35 -6.88 -6.29 9.22
C ILE A 35 -8.31 -5.75 9.28
N ASP A 36 -9.31 -6.56 8.93
CA ASP A 36 -10.73 -6.18 9.01
C ASP A 36 -11.13 -5.77 10.45
N GLN A 37 -10.76 -6.57 11.45
CA GLN A 37 -11.02 -6.26 12.86
C GLN A 37 -10.30 -5.00 13.34
N LEU A 38 -9.04 -4.79 12.92
CA LEU A 38 -8.26 -3.60 13.25
C LEU A 38 -8.94 -2.34 12.70
N LEU A 39 -9.31 -2.35 11.42
CA LEU A 39 -9.94 -1.21 10.74
C LEU A 39 -11.37 -0.96 11.26
N ALA A 40 -12.09 -2.00 11.68
CA ALA A 40 -13.42 -1.86 12.28
C ALA A 40 -13.38 -1.25 13.69
N SER A 41 -12.29 -1.44 14.43
CA SER A 41 -12.18 -1.01 15.83
C SER A 41 -11.39 0.28 16.04
N THR A 42 -10.72 0.79 15.00
CA THR A 42 -9.80 1.93 15.11
C THR A 42 -10.26 3.08 14.22
N ALA A 43 -10.42 4.28 14.79
CA ALA A 43 -10.79 5.49 14.06
C ALA A 43 -9.53 6.25 13.57
N ALA A 44 -8.79 5.65 12.62
CA ALA A 44 -7.60 6.28 12.04
C ALA A 44 -7.98 7.34 10.97
N ASP A 45 -7.15 8.37 10.83
CA ASP A 45 -7.32 9.39 9.77
C ASP A 45 -6.61 9.01 8.47
N LEU A 46 -5.68 8.05 8.55
CA LEU A 46 -4.91 7.57 7.42
C LEU A 46 -4.46 6.12 7.65
N LEU A 47 -4.61 5.30 6.63
CA LEU A 47 -4.00 3.99 6.52
C LEU A 47 -2.84 4.05 5.53
N CYS A 48 -1.63 3.78 6.00
CA CYS A 48 -0.44 3.62 5.18
C CYS A 48 -0.13 2.13 5.01
N ILE A 49 -0.06 1.66 3.77
CA ILE A 49 0.39 0.29 3.46
C ILE A 49 1.71 0.39 2.72
N THR A 50 2.78 -0.14 3.30
CA THR A 50 4.14 0.14 2.87
C THR A 50 4.90 -1.13 2.51
N GLY A 51 4.85 -1.53 1.24
CA GLY A 51 5.68 -2.60 0.70
C GLY A 51 5.32 -4.01 1.14
N ASP A 52 5.64 -4.95 0.26
CA ASP A 52 5.43 -6.39 0.41
C ASP A 52 4.00 -6.74 0.86
N LEU A 53 3.03 -6.18 0.16
CA LEU A 53 1.60 -6.44 0.35
C LEU A 53 1.26 -7.88 -0.03
N MET A 54 1.92 -8.39 -1.06
CA MET A 54 1.68 -9.70 -1.65
C MET A 54 2.97 -10.43 -1.91
N TRP A 55 2.90 -11.76 -1.88
CA TRP A 55 3.91 -12.61 -2.47
C TRP A 55 3.55 -12.88 -3.93
N THR A 56 4.35 -12.45 -4.89
CA THR A 56 4.03 -12.64 -6.32
C THR A 56 4.91 -13.64 -7.05
N HIS A 57 6.09 -13.99 -6.52
CA HIS A 57 6.94 -15.02 -7.10
C HIS A 57 6.24 -16.38 -7.17
N GLY A 58 6.11 -16.94 -8.39
CA GLY A 58 5.47 -18.24 -8.62
C GLY A 58 3.94 -18.23 -8.44
N VAL A 59 3.33 -17.05 -8.23
CA VAL A 59 1.88 -16.92 -8.03
C VAL A 59 1.16 -16.71 -9.36
N LYS A 60 0.12 -17.50 -9.59
CA LYS A 60 -0.73 -17.34 -10.78
C LYS A 60 -1.81 -16.29 -10.51
N ASN A 61 -1.86 -15.25 -11.35
CA ASN A 61 -2.84 -14.15 -11.28
C ASN A 61 -2.77 -13.37 -9.94
N PRO A 62 -1.60 -12.82 -9.56
CA PRO A 62 -1.43 -12.07 -8.31
C PRO A 62 -2.38 -10.86 -8.18
N GLU A 63 -2.91 -10.34 -9.29
CA GLU A 63 -3.91 -9.27 -9.28
C GLU A 63 -5.17 -9.63 -8.47
N LYS A 64 -5.54 -10.92 -8.41
CA LYS A 64 -6.68 -11.38 -7.60
C LYS A 64 -6.43 -11.20 -6.11
N THR A 65 -5.19 -11.46 -5.68
CA THR A 65 -4.78 -11.23 -4.29
C THR A 65 -4.87 -9.74 -3.96
N TYR A 66 -4.41 -8.87 -4.88
CA TYR A 66 -4.48 -7.43 -4.62
C TYR A 66 -5.92 -6.93 -4.54
N HIS A 67 -6.78 -7.39 -5.46
CA HIS A 67 -8.21 -7.08 -5.43
C HIS A 67 -8.89 -7.54 -4.14
N ALA A 68 -8.48 -8.69 -3.57
CA ALA A 68 -9.02 -9.15 -2.30
C ALA A 68 -8.63 -8.21 -1.14
N LEU A 69 -7.39 -7.73 -1.11
CA LEU A 69 -6.96 -6.72 -0.14
C LEU A 69 -7.75 -5.41 -0.32
N ILE A 70 -7.83 -4.88 -1.55
CA ILE A 70 -8.60 -3.67 -1.87
C ILE A 70 -10.06 -3.80 -1.43
N ASN A 71 -10.69 -4.97 -1.60
CA ASN A 71 -12.06 -5.20 -1.15
C ASN A 71 -12.23 -5.08 0.36
N ILE A 72 -11.21 -5.39 1.17
CA ILE A 72 -11.23 -5.14 2.61
C ILE A 72 -11.08 -3.66 2.89
N LEU A 73 -10.11 -2.99 2.26
CA LEU A 73 -9.87 -1.55 2.45
C LEU A 73 -11.12 -0.73 2.14
N ASN A 74 -11.81 -1.07 1.05
CA ASN A 74 -13.02 -0.38 0.57
C ASN A 74 -14.25 -0.55 1.46
N LYS A 75 -14.20 -1.36 2.53
CA LYS A 75 -15.28 -1.44 3.53
C LYS A 75 -15.28 -0.24 4.48
N TYR A 76 -14.18 0.52 4.55
CA TYR A 76 -13.98 1.59 5.52
C TYR A 76 -13.76 2.93 4.82
N ASP A 77 -14.32 3.99 5.40
CA ASP A 77 -14.13 5.38 4.97
C ASP A 77 -12.82 5.95 5.57
N ILE A 78 -11.70 5.27 5.28
CA ILE A 78 -10.37 5.63 5.76
C ILE A 78 -9.50 5.95 4.55
N PRO A 79 -8.92 7.16 4.45
CA PRO A 79 -7.95 7.48 3.41
C PRO A 79 -6.79 6.48 3.38
N VAL A 80 -6.37 6.06 2.18
CA VAL A 80 -5.33 5.05 2.01
C VAL A 80 -4.16 5.58 1.18
N VAL A 81 -2.95 5.25 1.63
CA VAL A 81 -1.68 5.45 0.94
C VAL A 81 -1.03 4.09 0.74
N VAL A 82 -0.49 3.84 -0.46
CA VAL A 82 0.17 2.56 -0.80
C VAL A 82 1.52 2.80 -1.47
N THR A 83 2.52 2.00 -1.09
CA THR A 83 3.76 1.85 -1.84
C THR A 83 4.14 0.37 -1.90
N TYR A 84 5.03 0.02 -2.81
CA TYR A 84 5.36 -1.36 -3.15
C TYR A 84 6.76 -1.73 -2.70
N GLY A 85 6.93 -3.01 -2.39
CA GLY A 85 8.20 -3.64 -2.09
C GLY A 85 8.66 -4.55 -3.23
N ASN A 86 9.70 -5.32 -2.96
CA ASN A 86 10.29 -6.23 -3.95
C ASN A 86 9.37 -7.43 -4.24
N HIS A 87 8.53 -7.85 -3.29
CA HIS A 87 7.66 -9.02 -3.46
C HIS A 87 6.37 -8.72 -4.23
N ASP A 88 6.02 -7.45 -4.41
CA ASP A 88 4.73 -7.07 -4.98
C ASP A 88 4.67 -7.18 -6.51
N SER A 89 5.82 -7.11 -7.19
CA SER A 89 5.89 -7.07 -8.66
C SER A 89 6.90 -8.05 -9.26
N GLU A 90 6.92 -9.27 -8.72
CA GLU A 90 7.72 -10.37 -9.23
C GLU A 90 7.00 -11.06 -10.40
N GLU A 91 7.77 -11.38 -11.45
CA GLU A 91 7.34 -12.16 -12.62
C GLU A 91 6.18 -11.57 -13.44
N SER A 92 4.93 -11.86 -13.06
CA SER A 92 3.75 -11.75 -13.94
C SER A 92 2.96 -10.44 -13.78
N VAL A 93 3.27 -9.65 -12.76
CA VAL A 93 2.65 -8.34 -12.51
C VAL A 93 3.73 -7.29 -12.34
N THR A 94 3.53 -6.12 -12.95
CA THR A 94 4.49 -5.02 -12.87
C THR A 94 4.01 -3.94 -11.91
N ARG A 95 4.92 -3.10 -11.39
CA ARG A 95 4.55 -1.89 -10.64
C ARG A 95 3.56 -0.99 -11.38
N THR A 96 3.60 -0.96 -12.72
CA THR A 96 2.61 -0.23 -13.52
C THR A 96 1.22 -0.84 -13.39
N ASP A 97 1.11 -2.17 -13.48
CA ASP A 97 -0.16 -2.87 -13.34
C ASP A 97 -0.74 -2.66 -11.94
N LEU A 98 0.10 -2.74 -10.89
CA LEU A 98 -0.31 -2.47 -9.52
C LEU A 98 -0.84 -1.05 -9.35
N ARG A 99 -0.17 -0.03 -9.91
CA ARG A 99 -0.67 1.36 -9.91
C ARG A 99 -1.96 1.56 -10.70
N GLU A 100 -2.28 0.70 -11.67
CA GLU A 100 -3.60 0.72 -12.31
C GLU A 100 -4.66 0.04 -11.42
N ILE A 101 -4.30 -1.04 -10.71
CA ILE A 101 -5.19 -1.76 -9.80
C ILE A 101 -5.51 -0.92 -8.55
N GLU A 102 -4.53 -0.23 -7.96
CA GLU A 102 -4.70 0.57 -6.73
C GLU A 102 -5.74 1.69 -6.89
N LYS A 103 -5.97 2.16 -8.12
CA LYS A 103 -7.03 3.17 -8.43
C LYS A 103 -8.43 2.68 -8.09
N ASN A 104 -8.61 1.38 -7.86
CA ASN A 104 -9.87 0.81 -7.36
C ASN A 104 -10.06 0.98 -5.85
N ILE A 105 -9.10 1.57 -5.13
CA ILE A 105 -9.26 1.94 -3.72
C ILE A 105 -10.13 3.21 -3.64
N ASN A 106 -11.28 3.13 -2.98
CA ASN A 106 -12.28 4.19 -2.93
C ASN A 106 -11.76 5.49 -2.32
N HIS A 107 -10.90 5.37 -1.30
CA HIS A 107 -10.36 6.49 -0.53
C HIS A 107 -8.86 6.67 -0.77
N LEU A 108 -8.37 6.36 -1.97
CA LEU A 108 -6.96 6.54 -2.32
C LEU A 108 -6.56 8.01 -2.22
N VAL A 109 -5.51 8.29 -1.46
CA VAL A 109 -4.97 9.65 -1.30
C VAL A 109 -4.24 10.07 -2.58
N GLU A 110 -4.45 11.32 -2.98
CA GLU A 110 -3.76 11.92 -4.13
C GLU A 110 -2.25 11.98 -3.87
N LYS A 111 -1.46 11.38 -4.76
CA LYS A 111 0.00 11.41 -4.74
C LYS A 111 0.51 12.78 -5.24
N LYS A 112 1.17 13.55 -4.37
CA LYS A 112 1.81 14.84 -4.74
C LYS A 112 3.26 14.64 -5.10
N HIS A 113 3.77 15.43 -6.04
CA HIS A 113 5.18 15.40 -6.46
C HIS A 113 5.68 14.00 -6.81
N ALA A 114 4.80 13.16 -7.39
CA ALA A 114 5.15 11.80 -7.74
C ALA A 114 6.31 11.77 -8.73
N PHE A 115 7.29 10.92 -8.43
CA PHE A 115 8.46 10.66 -9.25
C PHE A 115 8.54 9.16 -9.48
N ILE A 116 8.55 8.77 -10.75
CA ILE A 116 8.77 7.39 -11.18
C ILE A 116 10.14 7.32 -11.82
N ASP A 117 11.00 6.46 -11.29
CA ASP A 117 12.37 6.31 -11.79
C ASP A 117 12.46 5.37 -13.01
N SER A 118 13.68 5.16 -13.51
CA SER A 118 13.93 4.27 -14.67
C SER A 118 13.64 2.79 -14.40
N TYR A 119 13.51 2.39 -13.14
CA TYR A 119 13.16 1.03 -12.70
C TYR A 119 11.68 0.93 -12.31
N ASN A 120 10.89 1.96 -12.63
CA ASN A 120 9.45 2.01 -12.40
C ASN A 120 9.05 2.10 -10.93
N LYS A 121 9.99 2.44 -10.03
CA LYS A 121 9.77 2.69 -8.60
C LYS A 121 9.12 4.05 -8.43
N GLU A 122 8.04 4.15 -7.65
CA GLU A 122 7.33 5.41 -7.44
C GLU A 122 7.55 5.95 -6.03
N SER A 123 8.12 7.16 -5.92
CA SER A 123 8.16 7.90 -4.67
C SER A 123 7.32 9.17 -4.79
N TYR A 124 6.62 9.54 -3.72
CA TYR A 124 5.71 10.68 -3.74
C TYR A 124 5.53 11.28 -2.34
N ALA A 125 4.89 12.44 -2.29
CA ALA A 125 4.54 13.14 -1.08
C ALA A 125 3.03 13.08 -0.83
N VAL A 126 2.65 13.09 0.45
CA VAL A 126 1.27 13.26 0.90
C VAL A 126 1.24 14.47 1.83
N GLU A 127 0.47 15.48 1.44
CA GLU A 127 0.30 16.72 2.18
C GLU A 127 -0.90 16.60 3.14
N ILE A 128 -0.66 16.88 4.43
CA ILE A 128 -1.67 16.84 5.48
C ILE A 128 -1.93 18.26 5.99
N TYR A 129 -3.19 18.66 5.99
CA TYR A 129 -3.61 20.00 6.37
C TYR A 129 -4.34 20.01 7.71
N HIS A 130 -4.00 20.96 8.57
CA HIS A 130 -4.72 21.25 9.81
C HIS A 130 -5.33 22.64 9.69
N HIS A 131 -6.66 22.75 9.79
CA HIS A 131 -7.36 24.02 9.61
C HIS A 131 -6.92 24.79 8.33
N ASP A 132 -6.91 24.09 7.19
CA ASP A 132 -6.49 24.59 5.86
C ASP A 132 -5.04 25.07 5.74
N GLN A 133 -4.21 24.85 6.77
CA GLN A 133 -2.78 25.11 6.73
C GLN A 133 -2.02 23.80 6.56
N LEU A 134 -1.04 23.79 5.65
CA LEU A 134 -0.15 22.64 5.48
C LEU A 134 0.59 22.40 6.81
N SER A 135 0.31 21.28 7.46
CA SER A 135 0.82 20.95 8.78
C SER A 135 1.96 19.94 8.70
N ASN A 136 1.82 18.93 7.85
CA ASN A 136 2.81 17.86 7.71
C ASN A 136 2.90 17.42 6.25
N VAL A 137 4.05 16.87 5.87
CA VAL A 137 4.26 16.19 4.60
C VAL A 137 4.83 14.80 4.90
N LEU A 138 4.15 13.76 4.46
CA LEU A 138 4.68 12.40 4.50
C LEU A 138 5.39 12.11 3.18
N TYR A 139 6.59 11.57 3.26
CA TYR A 139 7.33 11.10 2.09
C TYR A 139 7.20 9.58 2.02
N ILE A 140 6.64 9.11 0.91
CA ILE A 140 6.37 7.71 0.66
C ILE A 140 7.39 7.22 -0.36
N PHE A 141 8.20 6.24 0.04
CA PHE A 141 9.26 5.68 -0.79
C PHE A 141 8.92 4.24 -1.15
N ASP A 142 9.05 3.92 -2.43
CA ASP A 142 9.13 2.54 -2.92
C ASP A 142 10.52 2.01 -2.56
N SER A 143 10.58 0.95 -1.74
CA SER A 143 11.83 0.40 -1.22
C SER A 143 12.68 -0.29 -2.29
N GLY A 144 12.13 -0.43 -3.49
CA GLY A 144 12.83 -1.00 -4.63
C GLY A 144 12.73 -2.51 -4.74
N ASP A 145 13.58 -3.05 -5.59
CA ASP A 145 13.55 -4.45 -6.02
C ASP A 145 14.90 -5.10 -5.69
N TYR A 146 15.05 -6.36 -6.04
CA TYR A 146 16.34 -7.02 -6.00
C TYR A 146 17.33 -6.35 -6.96
N PRO A 147 18.61 -6.26 -6.58
CA PRO A 147 19.65 -5.71 -7.43
C PRO A 147 19.79 -6.51 -8.72
N THR A 148 19.96 -5.79 -9.83
CA THR A 148 20.17 -6.39 -11.16
C THR A 148 21.54 -7.09 -11.31
N ASN A 149 22.46 -6.87 -10.37
CA ASN A 149 23.78 -7.49 -10.31
C ASN A 149 23.83 -8.51 -9.17
N SER A 150 24.71 -9.51 -9.27
CA SER A 150 24.90 -10.62 -8.31
C SER A 150 25.48 -10.21 -6.94
N LEU A 151 25.14 -9.03 -6.44
CA LEU A 151 25.41 -8.60 -5.09
C LEU A 151 24.16 -8.90 -4.26
N ASP A 152 24.33 -9.58 -3.13
CA ASP A 152 23.24 -9.74 -2.17
C ASP A 152 22.82 -8.35 -1.65
N GLY A 153 21.53 -7.98 -1.74
CA GLY A 153 21.03 -6.68 -1.29
C GLY A 153 19.69 -6.25 -1.90
N TYR A 154 19.37 -4.96 -1.76
CA TYR A 154 18.24 -4.26 -2.41
C TYR A 154 18.79 -3.13 -3.32
N ASP A 155 18.07 -2.76 -4.38
CA ASP A 155 18.41 -1.65 -5.31
C ASP A 155 17.89 -0.27 -4.90
#